data_AF-A0A938J646-F1
#
_entry.id   AF-A0A938J646-F1
#
_cell.length_a   1.000
_cell.length_b   1.000
_cell.length_c   1.000
_cell.angle_alpha   90.00
_cell.angle_beta   90.00
_cell.angle_gamma   90.00
#
_symmetry.space_group_name_H-M   'P 1'
#
loop_
_entity.id
_entity.type
_entity.pdbx_description
1 polymer ?
#
loop_
_entity_poly.entity_id
_entity_poly.type
_entity_poly.pdbx_seq_one_letter_code
_entity_poly.pdbx_strand_id
1 'polypeptide(L)' 'MSKSRDPRPWSTKKPQNFVLSVVLIIVAIMLVRQGLDYIDQGVGGFVPYAMILGGPTLAAYYTWYFTIRKFEGE' A
#
# COMPACT_ATOMS: atom_id res chain seq x y z
N MET A 1 -34.95 -7.16 8.65
CA MET A 1 -33.55 -6.88 8.99
C MET A 1 -32.69 -8.06 8.51
N SER A 2 -32.30 -8.07 7.23
CA SER A 2 -31.38 -9.07 6.68
C SER A 2 -30.04 -8.38 6.49
N LYS A 3 -29.15 -8.51 7.49
CA LYS A 3 -27.78 -8.02 7.40
C LYS A 3 -27.06 -9.01 6.50
N SER A 4 -27.07 -8.77 5.19
CA SER A 4 -26.23 -9.49 4.24
C SER A 4 -24.79 -9.36 4.74
N ARG A 5 -24.27 -10.42 5.37
CA ARG A 5 -22.86 -10.51 5.75
C ARG A 5 -22.11 -10.72 4.45
N ASP A 6 -21.91 -9.62 3.72
CA ASP A 6 -21.04 -9.60 2.56
C ASP A 6 -19.67 -10.13 3.04
N PRO A 7 -19.22 -11.30 2.55
CA PRO A 7 -18.03 -11.96 3.05
C PRO A 7 -16.74 -11.16 2.76
N ARG A 8 -16.84 -10.10 1.96
CA ARG A 8 -15.73 -9.23 1.60
C ARG A 8 -15.27 -8.35 2.77
N PRO A 9 -13.96 -8.34 3.10
CA PRO A 9 -13.38 -7.44 4.09
C PRO A 9 -13.75 -5.98 3.80
N TRP A 10 -14.05 -5.19 4.83
CA TRP A 10 -14.47 -3.78 4.66
C TRP A 10 -13.48 -2.94 3.84
N SER A 11 -12.18 -3.19 3.97
CA SER A 11 -11.10 -2.51 3.23
C SER A 11 -11.12 -2.75 1.71
N THR A 12 -11.88 -3.74 1.23
CA THR A 12 -11.96 -4.12 -0.18
C THR A 12 -13.24 -3.60 -0.86
N LYS A 13 -14.13 -2.98 -0.10
CA LYS A 13 -15.36 -2.38 -0.63
C LYS A 13 -15.04 -1.06 -1.32
N LYS A 14 -15.73 -0.77 -2.42
CA LYS A 14 -15.70 0.55 -3.06
C LYS A 14 -16.59 1.52 -2.26
N PRO A 15 -16.18 2.79 -2.05
CA PRO A 15 -14.99 3.46 -2.59
C PRO A 15 -13.73 3.35 -1.71
N GLN A 16 -13.79 2.68 -0.55
CA GLN A 16 -12.73 2.66 0.47
C GLN A 16 -11.41 2.10 -0.07
N ASN A 17 -11.46 1.10 -0.93
CA ASN A 17 -10.27 0.50 -1.54
C ASN A 17 -9.44 1.51 -2.36
N PHE A 18 -10.08 2.46 -3.03
CA PHE A 18 -9.41 3.50 -3.80
C PHE A 18 -8.72 4.50 -2.89
N VAL A 19 -9.39 4.92 -1.81
CA VAL A 19 -8.80 5.82 -0.81
C VAL A 19 -7.58 5.17 -0.15
N LEU A 20 -7.68 3.89 0.25
CA LEU A 20 -6.55 3.16 0.82
C LEU A 20 -5.38 3.02 -0.16
N SER A 21 -5.67 2.79 -1.44
CA SER A 21 -4.64 2.71 -2.49
C SER A 21 -3.92 4.05 -2.68
N VAL A 22 -4.67 5.17 -2.71
CA VAL A 22 -4.08 6.51 -2.78
C VAL A 22 -3.20 6.80 -1.57
N VAL A 23 -3.66 6.47 -0.35
CA VAL A 23 -2.87 6.64 0.87
C VAL A 23 -1.59 5.82 0.81
N LEU A 24 -1.66 4.56 0.37
CA LEU A 24 -0.48 3.70 0.22
C LEU A 24 0.55 4.27 -0.77
N ILE A 25 0.09 4.81 -1.90
CA ILE A 25 0.97 5.46 -2.88
C ILE A 25 1.66 6.68 -2.26
N ILE A 26 0.93 7.52 -1.51
CA ILE A 26 1.50 8.69 -0.83
C ILE A 26 2.56 8.26 0.18
N VAL A 27 2.28 7.24 1.00
CA VAL A 27 3.25 6.70 1.97
C VAL A 27 4.49 6.16 1.26
N ALA A 28 4.34 5.44 0.16
CA ALA A 28 5.48 4.95 -0.62
C ALA A 28 6.37 6.08 -1.14
N ILE A 29 5.77 7.16 -1.67
CA ILE A 29 6.52 8.34 -2.14
C ILE A 29 7.30 8.98 -0.98
N MET A 30 6.68 9.11 0.21
CA MET A 30 7.33 9.65 1.39
C MET A 30 8.52 8.78 1.84
N LEU A 31 8.35 7.45 1.85
CA LEU A 31 9.42 6.52 2.21
C LEU A 31 10.59 6.57 1.22
N VAL A 32 10.31 6.67 -0.08
CA VAL A 32 11.35 6.84 -1.10
C VAL A 32 12.12 8.12 -0.88
N ARG A 33 11.44 9.25 -0.67
CA ARG A 33 12.09 10.54 -0.37
C ARG A 33 12.98 10.46 0.86
N GLN A 34 12.45 9.90 1.95
CA GLN A 34 13.21 9.75 3.19
C GLN A 34 14.42 8.82 3.03
N GLY A 35 14.28 7.75 2.23
CA GLY A 35 15.41 6.89 1.87
C GLY A 35 16.49 7.64 1.10
N LEU A 36 16.11 8.46 0.12
CA LEU A 36 17.07 9.30 -0.60
C LEU A 36 17.77 10.30 0.33
N ASP A 37 17.04 10.96 1.22
CA ASP A 37 17.61 11.89 2.19
C ASP A 37 18.65 11.21 3.12
N TYR A 38 18.38 9.97 3.54
CA TYR A 38 19.31 9.20 4.35
C TYR A 38 20.55 8.75 3.58
N ILE A 39 20.42 8.42 2.29
CA ILE A 39 21.55 8.13 1.41
C ILE A 39 22.42 9.38 1.26
N ASP A 40 21.81 10.54 1.00
CA ASP A 40 22.51 11.81 0.82
C ASP A 40 23.26 12.23 2.09
N GLN A 41 22.69 11.96 3.27
CA GLN A 41 23.31 12.20 4.56
C GLN A 41 24.37 11.13 4.94
N GLY A 42 24.51 10.06 4.15
CA GLY A 42 25.45 8.97 4.41
C GLY A 42 25.09 8.12 5.63
N VAL A 43 23.82 8.08 6.02
CA VAL A 43 23.32 7.38 7.22
C VAL A 43 22.40 6.21 6.88
N GLY A 44 22.29 5.24 7.78
CA GLY A 44 21.28 4.16 7.69
C GLY A 44 21.69 2.90 6.92
N GLY A 45 22.85 2.89 6.24
CA GLY A 45 23.41 1.67 5.63
C GLY A 45 22.45 1.01 4.63
N PHE A 46 21.96 -0.19 4.94
CA PHE A 46 21.01 -0.93 4.08
C PHE A 46 19.56 -0.39 4.14
N VAL A 47 19.16 0.22 5.27
CA VAL A 47 17.77 0.62 5.52
C VAL A 47 17.20 1.58 4.45
N PRO A 48 17.92 2.62 4.00
CA PRO A 48 17.42 3.53 2.97
C PRO A 48 17.08 2.84 1.65
N TYR A 49 17.90 1.86 1.23
CA TYR A 49 17.64 1.07 0.03
C TYR A 49 16.39 0.19 0.19
N ALA A 50 16.20 -0.39 1.37
CA ALA A 50 14.99 -1.15 1.69
C ALA A 50 13.74 -0.25 1.71
N MET A 51 13.84 1.03 2.11
CA MET A 51 12.74 1.99 2.02
C MET A 51 12.39 2.32 0.56
N ILE A 52 13.41 2.56 -0.27
CA ILE A 52 13.25 2.91 -1.69
C ILE A 52 12.64 1.76 -2.48
N LEU A 53 13.02 0.51 -2.20
CA LEU A 53 12.49 -0.66 -2.91
C LEU A 53 11.23 -1.21 -2.26
N GLY A 54 11.22 -1.32 -0.93
CA GLY A 54 10.15 -1.92 -0.16
C GLY A 54 8.87 -1.09 -0.16
N GLY A 55 8.98 0.23 -0.02
CA GLY A 55 7.83 1.15 -0.04
C GLY A 55 6.98 1.00 -1.31
N PRO A 56 7.56 1.21 -2.51
CA PRO A 56 6.87 1.01 -3.78
C PRO A 56 6.38 -0.42 -4.00
N THR A 57 7.16 -1.43 -3.62
CA THR A 57 6.78 -2.85 -3.78
C THR A 57 5.53 -3.17 -2.96
N LEU A 58 5.49 -2.75 -1.69
CA LEU A 58 4.33 -2.96 -0.82
C LEU A 58 3.13 -2.17 -1.30
N ALA A 59 3.29 -0.91 -1.70
CA ALA A 59 2.20 -0.10 -2.23
C ALA A 59 1.62 -0.71 -3.51
N ALA A 60 2.46 -1.20 -4.43
CA ALA A 60 2.02 -1.89 -5.64
C ALA A 60 1.26 -3.18 -5.32
N TYR A 61 1.80 -4.02 -4.42
CA TYR A 61 1.16 -5.27 -4.00
C TYR A 61 -0.21 -5.03 -3.35
N TYR A 62 -0.29 -4.11 -2.39
CA TYR A 62 -1.55 -3.82 -1.70
C TYR A 62 -2.55 -3.11 -2.61
N THR A 63 -2.10 -2.20 -3.48
CA THR A 63 -2.98 -1.60 -4.49
C THR A 63 -3.55 -2.67 -5.42
N TRP A 64 -2.72 -3.63 -5.89
CA TRP A 64 -3.23 -4.75 -6.68
C TRP A 64 -4.22 -5.62 -5.89
N TYR A 65 -3.91 -5.94 -4.63
CA TYR A 65 -4.75 -6.76 -3.75
C TYR A 65 -6.12 -6.12 -3.49
N PHE A 66 -6.18 -4.81 -3.24
CA PHE A 66 -7.43 -4.12 -2.91
C PHE A 66 -8.25 -3.68 -4.14
N THR A 67 -7.60 -3.52 -5.30
CA THR A 67 -8.24 -2.89 -6.48
C THR A 67 -8.47 -3.86 -7.63
N ILE A 68 -7.54 -4.79 -7.88
CA ILE A 68 -7.52 -5.65 -9.08
C ILE A 68 -7.91 -7.08 -8.75
N ARG A 69 -7.48 -7.61 -7.59
CA ARG A 69 -7.87 -8.95 -7.17
C ARG A 69 -9.39 -9.01 -7.06
N LYS A 70 -10.04 -9.69 -8.01
CA LYS A 70 -11.43 -10.07 -7.85
C LYS A 70 -11.48 -10.98 -6.62
N PHE A 71 -12.16 -10.52 -5.58
CA PHE A 71 -12.74 -11.42 -4.60
C PHE A 71 -13.84 -12.17 -5.36
N GLU A 72 -13.45 -13.20 -6.12
CA GLU A 72 -14.39 -14.23 -6.55
C GLU A 72 -15.04 -14.73 -5.27
N GLY A 73 -16.34 -14.44 -5.15
CA GLY A 73 -17.15 -15.04 -4.12
C GLY A 73 -17.17 -16.54 -4.39
N GLU A 74 -16.66 -17.30 -3.44
CA GLU A 74 -17.34 -18.52 -3.01
C GLU A 74 -18.76 -18.18 -2.57
#